data_AF-A0A1S1FFS2-F1
#
_entry.id   AF-A0A1S1FFS2-F1
#
_cell.length_a   1.000
_cell.length_b   1.000
_cell.length_c   1.000
_cell.angle_alpha   90.00
_cell.angle_beta   90.00
_cell.angle_gamma   90.00
#
_symmetry.space_group_name_H-M   'P 1'
#
loop_
_entity.id
_entity.type
_entity.pdbx_description
1 polymer ?
#
loop_
_entity_poly.entity_id
_entity_poly.type
_entity_poly.pdbx_seq_one_letter_code
_entity_poly.pdbx_strand_id
1 'polypeptide(L)'
;MANRKIVVALGGNAILSSDPSAKAQQEALAETASHLVKLIKNGDDLIITHGNGPQVGNLLLQHLAADSEKNPAFPLDSLVAMTEGSIGYWLQNALQNALREEGIEKEVASVVTQVVVDKNDPAFTNLSKPIGPFYTEEEAKAEAEKSGATFKEDAGRGWRKVVASPKPVGIKEIETIRTLINAGHVVVAAGGGGIPVIKEDNGHLAGVEAVIDKDFASQCLAELVEADLFIVLTGVDYVYVNYNKPDQAKLERVNVAQLEEYIKQEQFAPGSMLPKVQAAIAFVNDRPEGEAVITSLENLGALIESESGTIIEKG
;
A
#
# COMPACT_ATOMS: atom_id res chain seq x y z
N MET A 1 8.80 -18.59 -22.63
CA MET A 1 8.44 -18.79 -21.22
C MET A 1 7.58 -17.60 -20.83
N ALA A 2 6.58 -17.78 -19.95
CA ALA A 2 5.84 -16.63 -19.45
C ALA A 2 6.78 -15.75 -18.62
N ASN A 3 6.64 -14.43 -18.73
CA ASN A 3 7.36 -13.49 -17.87
C ASN A 3 6.89 -13.67 -16.42
N ARG A 4 7.79 -13.44 -15.47
CA ARG A 4 7.46 -13.47 -14.04
C ARG A 4 6.56 -12.27 -13.72
N LYS A 5 5.41 -12.53 -13.10
CA LYS A 5 4.44 -11.50 -12.69
C LYS A 5 4.73 -11.05 -11.26
N ILE A 6 4.96 -9.75 -11.10
CA ILE A 6 5.31 -9.13 -9.83
C ILE A 6 4.25 -8.13 -9.42
N VAL A 7 3.76 -8.23 -8.18
CA VAL A 7 3.04 -7.13 -7.53
C VAL A 7 3.99 -6.41 -6.58
N VAL A 8 4.15 -5.10 -6.77
CA VAL A 8 5.00 -4.24 -5.93
C VAL A 8 4.14 -3.25 -5.14
N ALA A 9 4.18 -3.35 -3.81
CA ALA A 9 3.49 -2.46 -2.90
C ALA A 9 4.40 -1.32 -2.42
N LEU A 10 4.23 -0.13 -3.00
CA LEU A 10 5.01 1.05 -2.66
C LEU A 10 4.71 1.54 -1.23
N GLY A 11 5.77 1.79 -0.45
CA GLY A 11 5.71 2.43 0.88
C GLY A 11 5.41 3.93 0.79
N GLY A 12 5.13 4.56 1.94
CA GLY A 12 4.89 6.02 1.99
C GLY A 12 6.07 6.85 1.48
N ASN A 13 7.30 6.39 1.75
CA ASN A 13 8.54 7.05 1.34
C ASN A 13 8.74 7.08 -0.18
N ALA A 14 8.05 6.21 -0.93
CA ALA A 14 8.13 6.21 -2.40
C ALA A 14 7.38 7.39 -3.04
N ILE A 15 6.50 8.06 -2.28
CA ILE A 15 5.72 9.19 -2.77
C ILE A 15 6.04 10.46 -1.99
N LEU A 16 6.13 10.37 -0.66
CA LEU A 16 6.31 11.52 0.21
C LEU A 16 7.54 11.36 1.08
N SER A 17 8.48 12.30 0.95
CA SER A 17 9.60 12.50 1.87
C SER A 17 9.18 13.45 3.00
N SER A 18 9.84 14.61 3.13
CA SER A 18 9.51 15.63 4.14
C SER A 18 8.67 16.78 3.60
N ASP A 19 8.73 17.07 2.30
CA ASP A 19 7.97 18.14 1.65
C ASP A 19 6.66 17.60 1.06
N PRO A 20 5.48 18.02 1.57
CA PRO A 20 4.17 17.57 1.06
C PRO A 20 3.77 18.22 -0.27
N SER A 21 4.58 19.10 -0.86
CA SER A 21 4.28 19.73 -2.14
C SER A 21 4.13 18.72 -3.28
N ALA A 22 3.28 19.03 -4.26
CA ALA A 22 3.11 18.19 -5.45
C ALA A 22 4.44 17.99 -6.20
N LYS A 23 5.27 19.04 -6.26
CA LYS A 23 6.58 18.99 -6.92
C LYS A 23 7.51 17.96 -6.26
N ALA A 24 7.65 18.01 -4.92
CA ALA A 24 8.50 17.07 -4.21
C ALA A 24 7.99 15.63 -4.32
N GLN A 25 6.67 15.42 -4.29
CA GLN A 25 6.10 14.08 -4.46
C GLN A 25 6.30 13.53 -5.88
N GLN A 26 6.23 14.39 -6.91
CA GLN A 26 6.55 14.02 -8.29
C GLN A 26 8.04 13.67 -8.47
N GLU A 27 8.94 14.41 -7.82
CA GLU A 27 10.38 14.12 -7.83
C GLU A 27 10.67 12.76 -7.15
N ALA A 28 10.07 12.48 -6.00
CA ALA A 28 10.18 11.19 -5.33
C ALA A 28 9.62 10.03 -6.18
N LEU A 29 8.53 10.25 -6.90
CA LEU A 29 7.97 9.26 -7.82
C LEU A 29 8.84 9.06 -9.07
N ALA A 30 9.56 10.08 -9.54
CA ALA A 30 10.53 9.93 -10.62
C ALA A 30 11.72 9.05 -10.20
N GLU A 31 12.23 9.24 -8.98
CA GLU A 31 13.24 8.36 -8.41
C GLU A 31 12.70 6.92 -8.28
N THR A 32 11.50 6.77 -7.69
CA THR A 32 10.83 5.47 -7.59
C THR A 32 10.69 4.77 -8.93
N ALA A 33 10.26 5.49 -9.97
CA ALA A 33 10.12 4.96 -11.32
C ALA A 33 11.46 4.43 -11.86
N SER A 34 12.57 5.14 -11.65
CA SER A 34 13.90 4.69 -12.09
C SER A 34 14.33 3.35 -11.46
N HIS A 35 13.92 3.10 -10.21
CA HIS A 35 14.18 1.84 -9.53
C HIS A 35 13.26 0.72 -10.04
N LEU A 36 11.97 1.01 -10.25
CA LEU A 36 11.00 0.03 -10.74
C LEU A 36 11.30 -0.43 -12.18
N VAL A 37 11.84 0.46 -13.03
CA VAL A 37 12.24 0.11 -14.40
C VAL A 37 13.31 -0.99 -14.42
N LYS A 38 14.10 -1.18 -13.36
CA LYS A 38 15.06 -2.29 -13.25
C LYS A 38 14.38 -3.66 -13.28
N LEU A 39 13.21 -3.81 -12.65
CA LEU A 39 12.40 -5.04 -12.72
C LEU A 39 11.89 -5.27 -14.15
N ILE A 40 11.42 -4.20 -14.80
CA ILE A 40 10.93 -4.29 -16.19
C ILE A 40 12.08 -4.69 -17.14
N LYS A 41 13.29 -4.15 -16.95
CA LYS A 41 14.50 -4.53 -17.70
C LYS A 41 14.92 -5.99 -17.45
N ASN A 42 14.61 -6.53 -16.27
CA ASN A 42 14.81 -7.94 -15.95
C ASN A 42 13.79 -8.87 -16.63
N GLY A 43 12.83 -8.32 -17.40
CA GLY A 43 11.81 -9.08 -18.11
C GLY A 43 10.55 -9.36 -17.29
N ASP A 44 10.38 -8.69 -16.16
CA ASP A 44 9.24 -8.88 -15.27
C ASP A 44 8.00 -8.09 -15.74
N ASP A 45 6.82 -8.67 -15.54
CA ASP A 45 5.53 -7.99 -15.73
C ASP A 45 5.05 -7.42 -14.40
N LEU A 46 4.81 -6.11 -14.40
CA LEU A 46 4.73 -5.33 -13.18
C LEU A 46 3.33 -4.77 -12.94
N ILE A 47 2.79 -5.08 -11.76
CA ILE A 47 1.62 -4.43 -11.18
C ILE A 47 2.08 -3.67 -9.94
N ILE A 48 1.69 -2.41 -9.82
CA ILE A 48 2.15 -1.52 -8.76
C ILE A 48 0.94 -1.06 -7.96
N THR A 49 1.03 -1.16 -6.64
CA THR A 49 0.11 -0.52 -5.71
C THR A 49 0.86 0.51 -4.89
N HIS A 50 0.14 1.39 -4.22
CA HIS A 50 0.76 2.40 -3.36
C HIS A 50 -0.08 2.76 -2.16
N GLY A 51 0.53 3.39 -1.16
CA GLY A 51 -0.21 4.03 -0.07
C GLY A 51 -0.73 5.41 -0.45
N ASN A 52 -1.63 5.97 0.36
CA ASN A 52 -2.14 7.34 0.21
C ASN A 52 -2.29 8.09 1.55
N GLY A 53 -1.79 7.54 2.66
CA GLY A 53 -2.13 8.02 4.01
C GLY A 53 -1.95 9.54 4.23
N PRO A 54 -0.78 10.11 3.90
CA PRO A 54 -0.58 11.57 3.95
C PRO A 54 -1.48 12.33 2.96
N GLN A 55 -1.65 11.82 1.74
CA GLN A 55 -2.37 12.48 0.66
C GLN A 55 -3.87 12.55 0.94
N VAL A 56 -4.49 11.42 1.32
CA VAL A 56 -5.92 11.35 1.68
C VAL A 56 -6.18 12.11 2.97
N GLY A 57 -5.20 12.13 3.88
CA GLY A 57 -5.23 12.94 5.09
C GLY A 57 -5.31 14.44 4.79
N ASN A 58 -4.43 14.96 3.93
CA ASN A 58 -4.45 16.37 3.52
C ASN A 58 -5.73 16.71 2.76
N LEU A 59 -6.19 15.83 1.88
CA LEU A 59 -7.42 16.04 1.13
C LEU A 59 -8.65 16.09 2.04
N LEU A 60 -8.70 15.23 3.05
CA LEU A 60 -9.75 15.28 4.08
C LEU A 60 -9.76 16.63 4.80
N LEU A 61 -8.61 17.15 5.22
CA LEU A 61 -8.54 18.48 5.85
C LEU A 61 -9.06 19.58 4.92
N GLN A 62 -8.73 19.51 3.63
CA GLN A 62 -9.20 20.49 2.63
C GLN A 62 -10.72 20.45 2.49
N HIS A 63 -11.31 19.25 2.42
CA HIS A 63 -12.76 19.09 2.34
C HIS A 63 -13.46 19.56 3.61
N LEU A 64 -12.93 19.24 4.80
CA LEU A 64 -13.49 19.70 6.07
C LEU A 64 -13.38 21.22 6.23
N ALA A 65 -12.28 21.83 5.79
CA ALA A 65 -12.09 23.27 5.86
C ALA A 65 -13.02 24.06 4.93
N ALA A 66 -13.44 23.45 3.82
CA ALA A 66 -14.31 24.05 2.82
C ALA A 66 -15.78 23.59 2.92
N ASP A 67 -16.11 22.77 3.93
CA ASP A 67 -17.42 22.15 4.10
C ASP A 67 -18.51 23.20 4.32
N SER A 68 -19.56 23.15 3.50
CA SER A 68 -20.73 24.03 3.57
C SER A 68 -21.88 23.45 2.76
N GLU A 69 -23.10 23.97 2.93
CA GLU A 69 -24.25 23.56 2.10
C GLU A 69 -24.00 23.71 0.58
N LYS A 70 -23.14 24.66 0.18
CA LYS A 70 -22.80 24.90 -1.24
C LYS A 70 -21.60 24.09 -1.73
N ASN A 71 -20.80 23.55 -0.81
CA ASN A 71 -19.58 22.80 -1.10
C ASN A 71 -19.39 21.72 -0.02
N PRO A 72 -20.25 20.69 0.01
CA PRO A 72 -20.22 19.68 1.06
C PRO A 72 -18.92 18.86 0.98
N ALA A 73 -18.36 18.54 2.14
CA ALA A 73 -17.24 17.62 2.24
C ALA A 73 -17.60 16.26 1.63
N PHE A 74 -16.66 15.67 0.89
CA PHE A 74 -16.84 14.35 0.33
C PHE A 74 -16.50 13.28 1.37
N PRO A 75 -17.18 12.12 1.32
CA PRO A 75 -16.89 11.01 2.21
C PRO A 75 -15.53 10.39 1.89
N LEU A 76 -14.94 9.71 2.87
CA LEU A 76 -13.56 9.25 2.80
C LEU A 76 -13.25 8.32 1.62
N ASP A 77 -14.19 7.45 1.23
CA ASP A 77 -14.08 6.56 0.06
C ASP A 77 -13.91 7.36 -1.24
N SER A 78 -14.63 8.46 -1.39
CA SER A 78 -14.48 9.38 -2.54
C SER A 78 -13.12 10.10 -2.51
N LEU A 79 -12.60 10.41 -1.32
CA LEU A 79 -11.26 10.98 -1.19
C LEU A 79 -10.16 9.97 -1.54
N VAL A 80 -10.36 8.68 -1.25
CA VAL A 80 -9.47 7.61 -1.72
C VAL A 80 -9.45 7.60 -3.25
N ALA A 81 -10.61 7.64 -3.90
CA ALA A 81 -10.69 7.70 -5.38
C ALA A 81 -9.94 8.92 -5.97
N MET A 82 -10.06 10.09 -5.34
CA MET A 82 -9.31 11.28 -5.75
C MET A 82 -7.80 11.08 -5.62
N THR A 83 -7.33 10.39 -4.57
CA THR A 83 -5.90 10.09 -4.40
C THR A 83 -5.39 8.99 -5.33
N GLU A 84 -6.23 8.05 -5.76
CA GLU A 84 -5.88 7.13 -6.84
C GLU A 84 -5.65 7.90 -8.14
N GLY A 85 -6.52 8.87 -8.45
CA GLY A 85 -6.36 9.72 -9.63
C GLY A 85 -5.09 10.57 -9.60
N SER A 86 -4.80 11.26 -8.48
CA SER A 86 -3.64 12.14 -8.39
C SER A 86 -2.30 11.38 -8.34
N ILE A 87 -2.19 10.35 -7.51
CA ILE A 87 -0.95 9.56 -7.38
C ILE A 87 -0.75 8.66 -8.60
N GLY A 88 -1.83 8.03 -9.11
CA GLY A 88 -1.78 7.24 -10.33
C GLY A 88 -1.31 8.06 -11.52
N TYR A 89 -1.81 9.29 -11.68
CA TYR A 89 -1.31 10.24 -12.69
C TYR A 89 0.19 10.52 -12.55
N TRP A 90 0.67 10.86 -11.35
CA TRP A 90 2.09 11.15 -11.15
C TRP A 90 2.98 9.94 -11.42
N LEU A 91 2.60 8.77 -10.89
CA LEU A 91 3.37 7.54 -11.02
C LEU A 91 3.39 7.03 -12.46
N GLN A 92 2.24 7.01 -13.16
CA GLN A 92 2.21 6.59 -14.56
C GLN A 92 3.04 7.51 -15.45
N ASN A 93 3.03 8.82 -15.18
CA ASN A 93 3.85 9.78 -15.93
C ASN A 93 5.34 9.56 -15.67
N ALA A 94 5.73 9.38 -14.40
CA ALA A 94 7.10 9.10 -14.01
C ALA A 94 7.63 7.80 -14.65
N LEU A 95 6.84 6.73 -14.60
CA LEU A 95 7.20 5.44 -15.23
C LEU A 95 7.32 5.55 -16.74
N GLN A 96 6.38 6.23 -17.41
CA GLN A 96 6.45 6.40 -18.87
C GLN A 96 7.71 7.17 -19.29
N ASN A 97 8.10 8.19 -18.52
CA ASN A 97 9.33 8.94 -18.77
C ASN A 97 10.57 8.08 -18.54
N ALA A 98 10.64 7.36 -17.41
CA ALA A 98 11.77 6.49 -17.09
C ALA A 98 11.93 5.33 -18.09
N LEU A 99 10.82 4.74 -18.54
CA LEU A 99 10.83 3.72 -19.61
C LEU A 99 11.37 4.29 -20.92
N ARG A 100 10.95 5.50 -21.29
CA ARG A 100 11.42 6.18 -22.50
C ARG A 100 12.92 6.49 -22.44
N GLU A 101 13.43 6.91 -21.30
CA GLU A 101 14.87 7.15 -21.09
C GLU A 101 15.71 5.89 -21.30
N GLU A 102 15.17 4.73 -20.93
CA GLU A 102 15.78 3.41 -21.13
C GLU A 102 15.50 2.82 -22.52
N GLY A 103 14.79 3.54 -23.40
CA GLY A 103 14.43 3.08 -24.75
C GLY A 103 13.43 1.92 -24.77
N ILE A 104 12.60 1.79 -23.73
CA ILE A 104 11.61 0.73 -23.57
C ILE A 104 10.22 1.26 -23.98
N GLU A 105 9.64 0.66 -25.02
CA GLU A 105 8.26 0.93 -25.43
C GLU A 105 7.30 0.00 -24.67
N LYS A 106 6.75 0.50 -23.56
CA LYS A 106 5.72 -0.18 -22.75
C LYS A 106 4.70 0.85 -22.27
N GLU A 107 3.42 0.50 -22.32
CA GLU A 107 2.33 1.36 -21.83
C GLU A 107 2.19 1.25 -20.31
N VAL A 108 1.82 2.35 -19.66
CA VAL A 108 1.51 2.41 -18.22
C VAL A 108 0.09 2.91 -18.01
N ALA A 109 -0.73 2.16 -17.29
CA ALA A 109 -2.13 2.52 -17.03
C ALA A 109 -2.45 2.48 -15.53
N SER A 110 -3.09 3.55 -15.03
CA SER A 110 -3.68 3.57 -13.69
C SER A 110 -5.15 3.18 -13.75
N VAL A 111 -5.56 2.25 -12.91
CA VAL A 111 -6.93 1.75 -12.80
C VAL A 111 -7.53 2.22 -11.48
N VAL A 112 -8.59 3.01 -11.55
CA VAL A 112 -9.41 3.31 -10.37
C VAL A 112 -10.00 2.00 -9.85
N THR A 113 -9.74 1.67 -8.59
CA THR A 113 -9.92 0.32 -8.07
C THR A 113 -10.87 0.31 -6.86
N GLN A 114 -11.95 -0.45 -6.96
CA GLN A 114 -12.84 -0.75 -5.84
C GLN A 114 -12.42 -2.07 -5.19
N VAL A 115 -12.24 -2.05 -3.87
CA VAL A 115 -11.86 -3.21 -3.08
C VAL A 115 -13.01 -3.58 -2.16
N VAL A 116 -13.49 -4.81 -2.34
CA VAL A 116 -14.61 -5.35 -1.60
C VAL A 116 -14.16 -5.70 -0.20
N VAL A 117 -14.96 -5.33 0.80
CA VAL A 117 -14.75 -5.64 2.22
C VAL A 117 -16.02 -6.27 2.82
N ASP A 118 -15.87 -7.01 3.93
CA ASP A 118 -17.02 -7.58 4.63
C ASP A 118 -17.77 -6.49 5.40
N LYS A 119 -19.08 -6.35 5.16
CA LYS A 119 -19.95 -5.40 5.90
C LYS A 119 -19.99 -5.65 7.41
N ASN A 120 -19.62 -6.84 7.85
CA ASN A 120 -19.56 -7.23 9.27
C ASN A 120 -18.12 -7.26 9.83
N ASP A 121 -17.13 -6.71 9.11
CA ASP A 121 -15.75 -6.69 9.59
C ASP A 121 -15.67 -5.95 10.95
N PRO A 122 -15.10 -6.57 12.01
CA PRO A 122 -14.95 -5.93 13.31
C PRO A 122 -14.23 -4.57 13.28
N ALA A 123 -13.41 -4.30 12.25
CA ALA A 123 -12.70 -3.04 12.07
C ALA A 123 -13.62 -1.83 11.93
N PHE A 124 -14.89 -2.00 11.54
CA PHE A 124 -15.89 -0.92 11.55
C PHE A 124 -16.24 -0.44 12.96
N THR A 125 -16.00 -1.29 13.97
CA THR A 125 -16.20 -0.93 15.38
C THR A 125 -14.87 -0.63 16.09
N ASN A 126 -13.78 -1.32 15.73
CA ASN A 126 -12.45 -1.12 16.29
C ASN A 126 -11.54 -0.32 15.34
N LEU A 127 -11.73 1.01 15.34
CA LEU A 127 -10.99 1.92 14.47
C LEU A 127 -9.50 1.91 14.81
N SER A 128 -8.64 1.74 13.80
CA SER A 128 -7.20 1.55 14.03
C SER A 128 -6.31 2.24 13.01
N LYS A 129 -6.79 2.56 11.79
CA LYS A 129 -5.95 3.12 10.73
C LYS A 129 -5.78 4.63 10.92
N PRO A 130 -4.55 5.13 11.17
CA PRO A 130 -4.33 6.56 11.33
C PRO A 130 -4.31 7.28 9.97
N ILE A 131 -5.05 8.38 9.87
CA ILE A 131 -5.12 9.26 8.69
C ILE A 131 -4.91 10.72 9.09
N GLY A 132 -4.62 11.59 8.12
CA GLY A 132 -4.45 13.02 8.40
C GLY A 132 -3.10 13.37 9.05
N PRO A 133 -2.94 14.63 9.50
CA PRO A 133 -1.73 15.15 10.11
C PRO A 133 -1.59 14.67 11.56
N PHE A 134 -0.45 14.98 12.18
CA PHE A 134 -0.25 14.77 13.61
C PHE A 134 -0.79 15.97 14.40
N TYR A 135 -1.44 15.65 15.51
CA TYR A 135 -1.96 16.59 16.50
C TYR A 135 -1.24 16.39 17.83
N THR A 136 -1.17 17.44 18.63
CA THR A 136 -0.95 17.29 20.08
C THR A 136 -2.16 16.61 20.73
N GLU A 137 -1.99 16.10 21.95
CA GLU A 137 -3.10 15.48 22.70
C GLU A 137 -4.25 16.48 22.93
N GLU A 138 -3.93 17.75 23.20
CA GLU A 138 -4.91 18.81 23.44
C GLU A 138 -5.71 19.13 22.17
N GLU A 139 -5.02 19.30 21.03
CA GLU A 139 -5.69 19.53 19.75
C GLU A 139 -6.55 18.35 19.32
N ALA A 140 -6.08 17.11 19.54
CA ALA A 140 -6.84 15.91 19.21
C ALA A 140 -8.13 15.80 20.05
N LYS A 141 -8.09 16.14 21.34
CA LYS A 141 -9.28 16.17 22.21
C LYS A 141 -10.28 17.22 21.75
N ALA A 142 -9.81 18.44 21.45
CA ALA A 142 -10.66 19.51 20.95
C ALA A 142 -11.33 19.15 19.62
N GLU A 143 -10.59 18.53 18.69
CA GLU A 143 -11.14 18.11 17.40
C GLU A 143 -12.10 16.93 17.54
N ALA A 144 -11.84 15.99 18.45
CA ALA A 144 -12.75 14.88 18.76
C ALA A 144 -14.10 15.39 19.31
N GLU A 145 -14.08 16.37 20.22
CA GLU A 145 -15.31 16.99 20.75
C GLU A 145 -16.11 17.73 19.67
N LYS A 146 -15.43 18.38 18.74
CA LYS A 146 -16.05 19.15 17.65
C LYS A 146 -16.64 18.25 16.56
N SER A 147 -15.91 17.21 16.15
CA SER A 147 -16.23 16.42 14.96
C SER A 147 -16.86 15.06 15.26
N GLY A 148 -16.77 14.57 16.50
CA GLY A 148 -17.11 13.20 16.87
C GLY A 148 -16.13 12.15 16.35
N ALA A 149 -15.01 12.56 15.75
CA ALA A 149 -14.00 11.63 15.24
C ALA A 149 -13.16 11.03 16.38
N THR A 150 -12.70 9.80 16.16
CA THR A 150 -11.81 9.09 17.10
C THR A 150 -10.35 9.41 16.78
N PHE A 151 -9.56 9.71 17.81
CA PHE A 151 -8.12 9.92 17.70
C PHE A 151 -7.37 8.89 18.56
N LYS A 152 -6.19 8.46 18.11
CA LYS A 152 -5.28 7.60 18.87
C LYS A 152 -3.84 8.11 18.77
N GLU A 153 -3.06 7.80 19.80
CA GLU A 153 -1.61 8.03 19.83
C GLU A 153 -0.90 7.14 18.80
N ASP A 154 0.07 7.70 18.09
CA ASP A 154 0.82 7.04 17.00
C ASP A 154 2.33 7.01 17.32
N ALA A 155 2.70 6.09 18.22
CA ALA A 155 4.09 5.66 18.46
C ALA A 155 5.06 6.81 18.82
N GLY A 156 4.64 7.71 19.68
CA GLY A 156 5.39 8.85 20.19
C GLY A 156 5.41 10.06 19.26
N ARG A 157 4.78 9.99 18.09
CA ARG A 157 4.80 11.05 17.07
C ARG A 157 3.67 12.06 17.21
N GLY A 158 2.73 11.80 18.11
CA GLY A 158 1.53 12.60 18.33
C GLY A 158 0.25 11.78 18.17
N TRP A 159 -0.88 12.46 18.04
CA TRP A 159 -2.21 11.88 17.88
C TRP A 159 -2.71 12.04 16.46
N ARG A 160 -3.44 11.05 15.94
CA ARG A 160 -4.03 11.08 14.61
C ARG A 160 -5.46 10.58 14.62
N LYS A 161 -6.29 11.10 13.70
CA LYS A 161 -7.64 10.57 13.45
C LYS A 161 -7.51 9.12 13.02
N VAL A 162 -8.30 8.23 13.61
CA VAL A 162 -8.36 6.82 13.21
C VAL A 162 -9.70 6.49 12.56
N VAL A 163 -9.63 5.65 11.53
CA VAL A 163 -10.79 5.15 10.77
C VAL A 163 -10.78 3.63 10.71
N ALA A 164 -11.86 3.07 10.18
CA ALA A 164 -11.99 1.63 9.99
C ALA A 164 -10.93 1.13 9.00
N SER A 165 -10.40 -0.06 9.27
CA SER A 165 -9.38 -0.74 8.46
C SER A 165 -9.77 -2.18 8.15
N PRO A 166 -10.91 -2.40 7.47
CA PRO A 166 -11.39 -3.74 7.18
C PRO A 166 -10.44 -4.49 6.25
N LYS A 167 -10.48 -5.82 6.31
CA LYS A 167 -9.67 -6.67 5.43
C LYS A 167 -10.27 -6.70 4.02
N PRO A 168 -9.43 -6.65 2.97
CA PRO A 168 -9.89 -6.85 1.61
C PRO A 168 -10.35 -8.30 1.42
N VAL A 169 -11.48 -8.50 0.75
CA VAL A 169 -12.01 -9.82 0.38
C VAL A 169 -12.09 -10.03 -1.14
N GLY A 170 -11.79 -8.99 -1.92
CA GLY A 170 -11.72 -9.09 -3.37
C GLY A 170 -11.52 -7.74 -4.05
N ILE A 171 -11.21 -7.77 -5.34
CA ILE A 171 -11.00 -6.58 -6.18
C ILE A 171 -12.00 -6.61 -7.33
N LYS A 172 -12.78 -5.55 -7.48
CA LYS A 172 -13.85 -5.51 -8.48
C LYS A 172 -13.30 -5.46 -9.90
N GLU A 173 -12.25 -4.68 -10.15
CA GLU A 173 -11.62 -4.48 -11.45
C GLU A 173 -10.57 -5.55 -11.81
N ILE A 174 -10.57 -6.70 -11.12
CA ILE A 174 -9.53 -7.73 -11.30
C ILE A 174 -9.39 -8.22 -12.75
N GLU A 175 -10.49 -8.42 -13.47
CA GLU A 175 -10.46 -8.88 -14.87
C GLU A 175 -9.86 -7.81 -15.81
N THR A 176 -10.11 -6.53 -15.54
CA THR A 176 -9.49 -5.43 -16.27
C THR A 176 -7.99 -5.38 -16.00
N ILE A 177 -7.58 -5.52 -14.74
CA ILE A 177 -6.16 -5.57 -14.36
C ILE A 177 -5.46 -6.76 -15.03
N ARG A 178 -6.07 -7.95 -15.01
CA ARG A 178 -5.57 -9.15 -15.71
C ARG A 178 -5.43 -8.92 -17.21
N THR A 179 -6.41 -8.26 -17.83
CA THR A 179 -6.37 -7.94 -19.27
C THR A 179 -5.18 -7.05 -19.61
N LEU A 180 -4.93 -6.00 -18.82
CA LEU A 180 -3.83 -5.05 -19.06
C LEU A 180 -2.45 -5.69 -18.83
N ILE A 181 -2.28 -6.44 -17.74
CA ILE A 181 -1.00 -7.10 -17.48
C ILE A 181 -0.68 -8.17 -18.53
N ASN A 182 -1.68 -8.94 -18.98
CA ASN A 182 -1.52 -9.95 -20.03
C ASN A 182 -1.24 -9.32 -21.41
N ALA A 183 -1.62 -8.06 -21.62
CA ALA A 183 -1.25 -7.27 -22.79
C ALA A 183 0.19 -6.71 -22.69
N GLY A 184 0.90 -6.99 -21.61
CA GLY A 184 2.26 -6.50 -21.37
C GLY A 184 2.29 -5.03 -20.95
N HIS A 185 1.23 -4.50 -20.34
CA HIS A 185 1.24 -3.15 -19.79
C HIS A 185 1.70 -3.15 -18.33
N VAL A 186 2.32 -2.06 -17.89
CA VAL A 186 2.52 -1.81 -16.47
C VAL A 186 1.22 -1.27 -15.89
N VAL A 187 0.73 -1.87 -14.81
CA VAL A 187 -0.56 -1.51 -14.22
C VAL A 187 -0.34 -0.88 -12.85
N VAL A 188 -0.88 0.32 -12.63
CA VAL A 188 -1.02 0.91 -11.29
C VAL A 188 -2.46 0.68 -10.82
N ALA A 189 -2.67 0.06 -9.66
CA ALA A 189 -4.00 -0.28 -9.14
C ALA A 189 -4.03 -0.28 -7.61
N ALA A 190 -5.24 -0.38 -7.04
CA ALA A 190 -5.47 -0.43 -5.59
C ALA A 190 -4.73 0.68 -4.81
N GLY A 191 -4.78 1.91 -5.34
CA GLY A 191 -4.10 3.05 -4.76
C GLY A 191 -4.69 3.38 -3.38
N GLY A 192 -3.83 3.53 -2.38
CA GLY A 192 -4.29 3.71 -0.99
C GLY A 192 -4.91 2.47 -0.36
N GLY A 193 -4.76 1.29 -0.97
CA GLY A 193 -5.49 0.08 -0.59
C GLY A 193 -6.81 -0.10 -1.35
N GLY A 194 -7.15 0.82 -2.26
CA GLY A 194 -8.36 0.81 -3.06
C GLY A 194 -9.58 1.42 -2.37
N ILE A 195 -10.58 1.79 -3.17
CA ILE A 195 -11.82 2.40 -2.71
C ILE A 195 -12.65 1.32 -2.00
N PRO A 196 -12.88 1.42 -0.68
CA PRO A 196 -13.61 0.41 0.07
C PRO A 196 -15.08 0.37 -0.32
N VAL A 197 -15.56 -0.81 -0.71
CA VAL A 197 -16.97 -1.05 -1.03
C VAL A 197 -17.49 -2.29 -0.33
N ILE A 198 -18.76 -2.27 0.08
CA ILE A 198 -19.48 -3.47 0.52
C ILE A 198 -20.42 -3.95 -0.59
N LYS A 199 -20.64 -5.26 -0.64
CA LYS A 199 -21.67 -5.85 -1.50
C LYS A 199 -23.01 -5.90 -0.75
N GLU A 200 -24.00 -5.21 -1.29
CA GLU A 200 -25.37 -5.23 -0.78
C GLU A 200 -26.10 -6.52 -1.16
N ASP A 201 -27.23 -6.80 -0.48
CA ASP A 201 -28.01 -8.03 -0.70
C ASP A 201 -28.63 -8.09 -2.12
N ASN A 202 -28.83 -6.92 -2.75
CA ASN A 202 -29.28 -6.79 -4.15
C ASN A 202 -28.13 -6.98 -5.18
N GLY A 203 -26.89 -7.16 -4.72
CA GLY A 203 -25.69 -7.31 -5.54
C GLY A 203 -25.00 -6.01 -5.96
N HIS A 204 -25.53 -4.85 -5.58
CA HIS A 204 -24.87 -3.55 -5.79
C HIS A 204 -23.65 -3.39 -4.90
N LEU A 205 -22.76 -2.48 -5.32
CA LEU A 205 -21.63 -2.03 -4.51
C LEU A 205 -21.95 -0.66 -3.94
N ALA A 206 -21.68 -0.49 -2.64
CA ALA A 206 -21.82 0.78 -1.94
C ALA A 206 -20.48 1.15 -1.30
N GLY A 207 -20.04 2.39 -1.50
CA GLY A 207 -18.86 2.95 -0.84
C GLY A 207 -19.07 3.03 0.67
N VAL A 208 -18.01 2.79 1.44
CA VAL A 208 -18.03 2.87 2.91
C VAL A 208 -16.82 3.64 3.41
N GLU A 209 -16.98 4.48 4.43
CA GLU A 209 -15.87 5.27 4.95
C GLU A 209 -14.87 4.39 5.74
N ALA A 210 -13.82 3.96 5.05
CA ALA A 210 -12.73 3.19 5.60
C ALA A 210 -11.43 3.47 4.84
N VAL A 211 -10.30 3.00 5.37
CA VAL A 211 -9.03 2.93 4.62
C VAL A 211 -8.49 1.53 4.78
N ILE A 212 -8.44 0.80 3.68
CA ILE A 212 -7.93 -0.56 3.64
C ILE A 212 -6.41 -0.52 3.80
N ASP A 213 -5.85 -1.50 4.51
CA ASP A 213 -4.40 -1.60 4.59
C ASP A 213 -3.81 -1.95 3.22
N LYS A 214 -2.94 -1.06 2.70
CA LYS A 214 -2.35 -1.22 1.38
C LYS A 214 -1.61 -2.55 1.22
N ASP A 215 -0.95 -3.05 2.25
CA ASP A 215 -0.11 -4.24 2.12
C ASP A 215 -1.02 -5.49 1.99
N PHE A 216 -2.14 -5.54 2.72
CA PHE A 216 -3.17 -6.57 2.52
C PHE A 216 -3.94 -6.42 1.21
N ALA A 217 -4.25 -5.19 0.78
CA ALA A 217 -4.89 -4.98 -0.54
C ALA A 217 -3.98 -5.44 -1.68
N SER A 218 -2.67 -5.21 -1.54
CA SER A 218 -1.65 -5.65 -2.49
C SER A 218 -1.47 -7.16 -2.46
N GLN A 219 -1.51 -7.78 -1.28
CA GLN A 219 -1.50 -9.24 -1.16
C GLN A 219 -2.74 -9.85 -1.83
N CYS A 220 -3.93 -9.32 -1.57
CA CYS A 220 -5.17 -9.76 -2.22
C CYS A 220 -5.06 -9.60 -3.75
N LEU A 221 -4.50 -8.49 -4.23
CA LEU A 221 -4.23 -8.31 -5.65
C LEU A 221 -3.25 -9.36 -6.20
N ALA A 222 -2.15 -9.61 -5.48
CA ALA A 222 -1.12 -10.57 -5.86
C ALA A 222 -1.64 -12.00 -5.94
N GLU A 223 -2.48 -12.40 -4.99
CA GLU A 223 -3.20 -13.68 -5.02
C GLU A 223 -4.11 -13.75 -6.25
N LEU A 224 -4.99 -12.76 -6.43
CA LEU A 224 -5.98 -12.75 -7.49
C LEU A 224 -5.36 -12.68 -8.89
N VAL A 225 -4.21 -12.03 -9.06
CA VAL A 225 -3.52 -12.03 -10.37
C VAL A 225 -2.59 -13.22 -10.54
N GLU A 226 -2.52 -14.15 -9.59
CA GLU A 226 -1.61 -15.29 -9.60
C GLU A 226 -0.16 -14.80 -9.81
N ALA A 227 0.26 -13.84 -9.00
CA ALA A 227 1.62 -13.33 -9.03
C ALA A 227 2.62 -14.42 -8.62
N ASP A 228 3.80 -14.37 -9.22
CA ASP A 228 4.93 -15.23 -8.87
C ASP A 228 5.73 -14.63 -7.71
N LEU A 229 5.74 -13.28 -7.61
CA LEU A 229 6.48 -12.54 -6.60
C LEU A 229 5.64 -11.37 -6.06
N PHE A 230 5.55 -11.27 -4.75
CA PHE A 230 4.92 -10.14 -4.06
C PHE A 230 5.99 -9.34 -3.30
N ILE A 231 6.29 -8.12 -3.74
CA ILE A 231 7.31 -7.26 -3.13
C ILE A 231 6.63 -6.14 -2.32
N VAL A 232 6.95 -6.06 -1.03
CA VAL A 232 6.57 -4.94 -0.18
C VAL A 232 7.78 -4.01 0.01
N LEU A 233 7.68 -2.80 -0.53
CA LEU A 233 8.73 -1.79 -0.37
C LEU A 233 8.51 -0.95 0.89
N THR A 234 9.57 -0.78 1.66
CA THR A 234 9.60 -0.06 2.93
C THR A 234 10.92 0.69 3.13
N GLY A 235 11.10 1.36 4.27
CA GLY A 235 12.31 2.15 4.55
C GLY A 235 13.54 1.36 5.04
N VAL A 236 13.55 0.04 4.90
CA VAL A 236 14.65 -0.83 5.34
C VAL A 236 14.89 -1.95 4.34
N ASP A 237 16.15 -2.33 4.14
CA ASP A 237 16.54 -3.35 3.16
C ASP A 237 16.11 -4.77 3.57
N TYR A 238 16.03 -5.02 4.88
CA TYR A 238 15.65 -6.29 5.48
C TYR A 238 14.67 -6.06 6.63
N VAL A 239 13.86 -7.07 6.94
CA VAL A 239 13.19 -7.24 8.21
C VAL A 239 14.22 -7.62 9.27
N TYR A 240 14.06 -7.14 10.49
CA TYR A 240 14.96 -7.43 11.60
C TYR A 240 14.19 -8.02 12.78
N VAL A 241 14.84 -8.93 13.49
CA VAL A 241 14.51 -9.24 14.89
C VAL A 241 15.41 -8.43 15.80
N ASN A 242 14.94 -8.16 17.02
CA ASN A 242 15.62 -7.29 17.98
C ASN A 242 15.93 -5.91 17.38
N TYR A 243 14.98 -5.36 16.61
CA TYR A 243 15.16 -4.09 15.92
C TYR A 243 15.52 -2.96 16.90
N ASN A 244 16.55 -2.17 16.56
CA ASN A 244 17.17 -1.12 17.37
C ASN A 244 17.77 -1.61 18.71
N LYS A 245 18.09 -2.90 18.86
CA LYS A 245 18.80 -3.46 20.02
C LYS A 245 20.23 -3.89 19.64
N PRO A 246 21.15 -4.05 20.62
CA PRO A 246 22.53 -4.48 20.35
C PRO A 246 22.66 -5.83 19.63
N ASP A 247 21.67 -6.71 19.80
CA ASP A 247 21.58 -8.04 19.20
C ASP A 247 20.63 -8.08 17.99
N GLN A 248 20.45 -6.95 17.31
CA GLN A 248 19.69 -6.86 16.07
C GLN A 248 20.24 -7.82 15.01
N ALA A 249 19.37 -8.63 14.42
CA ALA A 249 19.71 -9.54 13.33
C ALA A 249 18.75 -9.36 12.15
N LYS A 250 19.32 -9.28 10.94
CA LYS A 250 18.53 -9.23 9.70
C LYS A 250 17.98 -10.61 9.35
N LEU A 251 16.77 -10.65 8.82
CA LEU A 251 16.16 -11.85 8.26
C LEU A 251 16.41 -11.85 6.74
N GLU A 252 17.15 -12.84 6.23
CA GLU A 252 17.38 -13.00 4.80
C GLU A 252 16.30 -13.92 4.21
N ARG A 253 16.53 -15.23 4.12
CA ARG A 253 15.51 -16.20 3.72
C ARG A 253 14.86 -16.84 4.94
N VAL A 254 13.54 -16.76 5.04
CA VAL A 254 12.75 -17.26 6.17
C VAL A 254 11.46 -17.91 5.70
N ASN A 255 10.95 -18.87 6.47
CA ASN A 255 9.64 -19.48 6.21
C ASN A 255 8.55 -18.94 7.14
N VAL A 256 7.29 -19.30 6.82
CA VAL A 256 6.11 -18.90 7.61
C VAL A 256 6.24 -19.27 9.09
N ALA A 257 6.69 -20.49 9.40
CA ALA A 257 6.79 -20.96 10.78
C ALA A 257 7.76 -20.11 11.62
N GLN A 258 8.88 -19.69 11.05
CA GLN A 258 9.83 -18.78 11.71
C GLN A 258 9.20 -17.41 11.97
N LEU A 259 8.51 -16.84 10.98
CA LEU A 259 7.88 -15.54 11.14
C LEU A 259 6.73 -15.56 12.15
N GLU A 260 5.92 -16.62 12.19
CA GLU A 260 4.86 -16.78 13.20
C GLU A 260 5.44 -16.84 14.62
N GLU A 261 6.59 -17.47 14.79
CA GLU A 261 7.29 -17.50 16.07
C GLU A 261 7.81 -16.10 16.46
N TYR A 262 8.38 -15.35 15.52
CA TYR A 262 8.78 -13.96 15.77
C TYR A 262 7.60 -13.01 16.04
N ILE A 263 6.43 -13.26 15.44
CA ILE A 263 5.19 -12.53 15.75
C ILE A 263 4.77 -12.78 17.20
N LYS A 264 4.80 -14.04 17.67
CA LYS A 264 4.48 -14.39 19.07
C LYS A 264 5.45 -13.74 20.06
N GLN A 265 6.69 -13.51 19.64
CA GLN A 265 7.72 -12.82 20.41
C GLN A 265 7.64 -11.29 20.29
N GLU A 266 6.60 -10.75 19.63
CA GLU A 266 6.38 -9.30 19.45
C GLU A 266 7.57 -8.59 18.77
N GLN A 267 8.28 -9.27 17.87
CA GLN A 267 9.47 -8.72 17.20
C GLN A 267 9.13 -7.64 16.15
N PHE A 268 7.87 -7.58 15.69
CA PHE A 268 7.43 -6.68 14.63
C PHE A 268 6.42 -5.65 15.15
N ALA A 269 6.70 -4.37 14.91
CA ALA A 269 5.85 -3.28 15.41
C ALA A 269 4.47 -3.25 14.72
N PRO A 270 3.34 -3.18 15.47
CA PRO A 270 1.97 -3.23 14.94
C PRO A 270 1.59 -2.17 13.90
N GLY A 271 2.19 -0.97 13.98
CA GLY A 271 1.88 0.15 13.09
C GLY A 271 2.75 0.25 11.84
N SER A 272 3.73 -0.65 11.66
CA SER A 272 4.71 -0.55 10.57
C SER A 272 5.08 -1.90 9.96
N MET A 273 5.88 -2.70 10.66
CA MET A 273 6.43 -3.94 10.10
C MET A 273 5.49 -5.13 10.21
N LEU A 274 4.69 -5.21 11.28
CA LEU A 274 3.79 -6.35 11.49
C LEU A 274 2.77 -6.55 10.34
N PRO A 275 2.06 -5.51 9.85
CA PRO A 275 1.15 -5.70 8.72
C PRO A 275 1.85 -6.19 7.44
N LYS A 276 3.10 -5.79 7.22
CA LYS A 276 3.92 -6.22 6.07
C LYS A 276 4.24 -7.70 6.15
N VAL A 277 4.72 -8.13 7.31
CA VAL A 277 5.03 -9.54 7.58
C VAL A 277 3.76 -10.38 7.47
N GLN A 278 2.64 -9.92 8.04
CA GLN A 278 1.36 -10.64 7.96
C GLN A 278 0.82 -10.73 6.52
N ALA A 279 0.92 -9.67 5.72
CA ALA A 279 0.55 -9.69 4.32
C ALA A 279 1.47 -10.63 3.51
N ALA A 280 2.77 -10.63 3.77
CA ALA A 280 3.70 -11.57 3.12
C ALA A 280 3.40 -13.03 3.48
N ILE A 281 3.13 -13.33 4.76
CA ILE A 281 2.69 -14.66 5.21
C ILE A 281 1.39 -15.07 4.53
N ALA A 282 0.40 -14.17 4.46
CA ALA A 282 -0.88 -14.45 3.80
C ALA A 282 -0.65 -14.81 2.33
N PHE A 283 0.15 -14.02 1.60
CA PHE A 283 0.49 -14.30 0.21
C PHE A 283 1.09 -15.70 0.01
N VAL A 284 2.16 -16.05 0.74
CA VAL A 284 2.80 -17.38 0.54
C VAL A 284 1.95 -18.53 1.06
N ASN A 285 0.99 -18.27 1.95
CA ASN A 285 0.01 -19.26 2.37
C ASN A 285 -1.02 -19.55 1.27
N ASP A 286 -1.48 -18.52 0.58
CA ASP A 286 -2.49 -18.61 -0.48
C ASP A 286 -1.86 -18.99 -1.85
N ARG A 287 -0.57 -18.66 -2.04
CA ARG A 287 0.27 -18.95 -3.22
C ARG A 287 1.57 -19.65 -2.80
N PRO A 288 1.54 -20.94 -2.42
CA PRO A 288 2.75 -21.67 -1.96
C PRO A 288 3.89 -21.75 -2.98
N GLU A 289 3.58 -21.63 -4.27
CA GLU A 289 4.55 -21.59 -5.37
C GLU A 289 5.18 -20.20 -5.58
N GLY A 290 4.61 -19.15 -4.99
CA GLY A 290 5.11 -17.79 -5.08
C GLY A 290 6.01 -17.43 -3.91
N GLU A 291 6.77 -16.35 -4.07
CA GLU A 291 7.61 -15.79 -3.01
C GLU A 291 7.12 -14.40 -2.60
N ALA A 292 7.27 -14.06 -1.33
CA ALA A 292 7.10 -12.68 -0.87
C ALA A 292 8.46 -12.08 -0.48
N VAL A 293 8.65 -10.80 -0.76
CA VAL A 293 9.87 -10.07 -0.42
C VAL A 293 9.52 -8.79 0.32
N ILE A 294 10.22 -8.52 1.42
CA ILE A 294 10.17 -7.23 2.10
C ILE A 294 11.54 -6.60 2.00
N THR A 295 11.63 -5.41 1.38
CA THR A 295 12.90 -4.71 1.18
C THR A 295 12.70 -3.21 0.94
N SER A 296 13.77 -2.49 0.64
CA SER A 296 13.75 -1.06 0.29
C SER A 296 13.70 -0.85 -1.22
N LEU A 297 13.31 0.36 -1.62
CA LEU A 297 13.30 0.77 -3.03
C LEU A 297 14.73 0.77 -3.60
N GLU A 298 15.68 1.24 -2.79
CA GLU A 298 17.09 1.38 -3.11
C GLU A 298 17.75 0.00 -3.34
N ASN A 299 17.32 -1.00 -2.56
CA ASN A 299 17.85 -2.36 -2.59
C ASN A 299 17.26 -3.23 -3.73
N LEU A 300 16.29 -2.74 -4.53
CA LEU A 300 15.72 -3.49 -5.66
C LEU A 300 16.76 -3.99 -6.68
N GLY A 301 17.83 -3.22 -6.92
CA GLY A 301 18.91 -3.68 -7.80
C GLY A 301 19.63 -4.91 -7.25
N ALA A 302 19.99 -4.86 -5.96
CA ALA A 302 20.65 -5.97 -5.28
C ALA A 302 19.72 -7.18 -5.09
N LEU A 303 18.40 -6.96 -4.95
CA LEU A 303 17.40 -8.03 -4.96
C LEU A 303 17.45 -8.81 -6.28
N ILE A 304 17.50 -8.10 -7.41
CA ILE A 304 17.56 -8.73 -8.75
C ILE A 304 18.89 -9.49 -8.94
N GLU A 305 20.01 -8.90 -8.52
CA GLU A 305 21.35 -9.44 -8.80
C GLU A 305 21.77 -10.58 -7.85
N SER A 306 21.32 -10.53 -6.60
CA SER A 306 21.89 -11.35 -5.51
C SER A 306 20.88 -11.74 -4.43
N GLU A 307 19.58 -11.61 -4.71
CA GLU A 307 18.52 -11.98 -3.76
C GLU A 307 18.61 -11.22 -2.42
N SER A 308 19.18 -10.01 -2.43
CA SER A 308 19.28 -9.14 -1.25
C SER A 308 17.89 -8.67 -0.81
N GLY A 309 17.46 -9.08 0.39
CA GLY A 309 16.20 -8.67 1.02
C GLY A 309 15.71 -9.73 1.98
N THR A 310 14.55 -9.51 2.60
CA THR A 310 13.87 -10.59 3.34
C THR A 310 12.97 -11.36 2.39
N ILE A 311 13.40 -12.56 1.99
CA ILE A 311 12.66 -13.49 1.14
C ILE A 311 11.88 -14.44 2.03
N ILE A 312 10.58 -14.51 1.78
CA ILE A 312 9.61 -15.25 2.56
C ILE A 312 9.01 -16.32 1.66
N GLU A 313 9.07 -17.56 2.13
CA GLU A 313 8.53 -18.73 1.44
C GLU A 313 7.60 -19.54 2.37
N LYS A 314 6.80 -20.43 1.78
CA LYS A 314 5.87 -21.27 2.54
C LYS A 314 6.61 -22.18 3.54
N GLY A 315 7.70 -22.80 3.10
CA GLY A 315 8.50 -23.79 3.84
C GLY A 315 8.33 -25.22 3.33
#